data_AF-A0A914LXT2-F1
#
_entry.id   AF-A0A914LXT2-F1
#
_cell.length_a   1.000
_cell.length_b   1.000
_cell.length_c   1.000
_cell.angle_alpha   90.00
_cell.angle_beta   90.00
_cell.angle_gamma   90.00
#
_symmetry.space_group_name_H-M   'P 1'
#
loop_
_entity.id
_entity.type
_entity.pdbx_description
1 polymer ?
#
loop_
_entity_poly.entity_id
_entity_poly.type
_entity_poly.pdbx_seq_one_letter_code
_entity_poly.pdbx_strand_id
1 'polypeptide(L)'
;MVKEVFVDSETLPYCFKGTNISIDSLTLHRDPKLWGEDAEEFKPERWLNGGELAFYYPFGGGPRICIGLRFAIMETKMILVRLLKTFELKRCLETEDFLTPIL
;
A
#
# COMPACT_ATOMS: atom_id res chain seq x y z
N MET A 1 19.74 6.15 24.48
CA MET A 1 20.21 6.36 23.11
C MET A 1 18.98 6.67 22.27
N VAL A 2 18.65 7.96 22.16
CA VAL A 2 17.46 8.44 21.43
C VAL A 2 17.84 8.37 19.96
N LYS A 3 17.13 7.57 19.18
CA LYS A 3 17.18 7.65 17.71
C LYS A 3 16.06 8.59 17.32
N GLU A 4 16.39 9.65 16.59
CA GLU A 4 15.43 10.60 16.05
C GLU A 4 14.41 9.83 15.21
N VAL A 5 13.12 10.07 15.47
CA VAL A 5 12.01 9.54 14.69
C VAL A 5 11.34 10.75 14.04
N PHE A 6 11.42 10.82 12.72
CA PHE A 6 10.79 11.87 11.93
C PHE A 6 9.35 11.46 11.64
N VAL A 7 8.39 12.28 12.03
CA VAL A 7 6.98 12.17 11.64
C VAL A 7 6.57 13.56 11.16
N ASP A 8 6.25 13.70 9.88
CA ASP A 8 5.65 14.90 9.26
C ASP A 8 6.36 16.24 9.49
N SER A 9 7.63 16.36 9.06
CA SER A 9 8.41 17.63 9.07
C SER A 9 8.58 18.32 10.44
N GLU A 10 7.97 17.80 11.49
CA GLU A 10 8.18 18.15 12.88
C GLU A 10 8.95 17.02 13.55
N THR A 11 10.17 17.32 13.99
CA THR A 11 10.91 16.41 14.88
C THR A 11 10.02 16.20 16.09
N LEU A 12 9.53 14.97 16.34
CA LEU A 12 8.97 14.65 17.65
C LEU A 12 10.10 14.92 18.64
N PRO A 13 10.00 15.96 19.49
CA PRO A 13 11.17 16.43 20.22
C PRO A 13 11.71 15.34 21.15
N TYR A 14 10.86 14.36 21.51
CA TYR A 14 11.25 13.17 22.26
C TYR A 14 10.36 11.96 21.89
N CYS A 15 10.95 10.91 21.32
CA CYS A 15 10.35 9.57 21.33
C CYS A 15 10.89 8.81 22.56
N PHE A 16 10.09 8.74 23.63
CA PHE A 16 10.50 8.04 24.85
C PHE A 16 10.49 6.52 24.63
N LYS A 17 11.38 5.83 25.34
CA LYS A 17 11.36 4.35 25.35
C LYS A 17 10.00 3.89 25.86
N GLY A 18 9.33 3.02 25.10
CA GLY A 18 8.01 2.50 25.44
C GLY A 18 6.84 3.28 24.82
N THR A 19 7.10 4.37 24.08
CA THR A 19 6.09 5.02 23.26
C THR A 19 5.62 4.07 22.15
N ASN A 20 4.32 3.86 22.03
CA ASN A 20 3.72 3.15 20.92
C ASN A 20 3.71 4.05 19.69
N ILE A 21 4.13 3.49 18.55
CA ILE A 21 4.12 4.18 17.26
C ILE A 21 3.29 3.34 16.29
N SER A 22 2.35 3.98 15.62
CA SER A 22 1.57 3.40 14.51
C SER A 22 1.87 4.17 13.24
N ILE A 23 1.95 3.46 12.12
CA ILE A 23 2.04 4.07 10.79
C ILE A 23 0.69 3.87 10.13
N ASP A 24 0.04 4.98 9.75
CA ASP A 24 -1.19 4.92 8.96
C ASP A 24 -0.86 4.70 7.48
N SER A 25 -0.80 3.43 7.08
CA SER A 25 -0.56 3.08 5.68
C SER A 25 -1.72 3.46 4.76
N LEU A 26 -2.96 3.55 5.27
CA LEU A 26 -4.13 3.80 4.44
C LEU A 26 -4.10 5.23 3.92
N THR A 27 -3.94 6.21 4.81
CA THR A 27 -3.83 7.61 4.42
C THR A 27 -2.56 7.84 3.58
N LEU A 28 -1.44 7.20 3.94
CA LEU A 28 -0.19 7.33 3.19
C LEU A 28 -0.32 6.85 1.73
N HIS A 29 -1.05 5.75 1.48
CA HIS A 29 -1.22 5.20 0.12
C HIS A 29 -2.24 5.96 -0.73
N ARG A 30 -2.94 6.94 -0.14
CA ARG A 30 -4.00 7.73 -0.77
C ARG A 30 -3.78 9.23 -0.72
N ASP A 31 -2.68 9.70 -0.13
CA ASP A 31 -2.38 11.13 -0.04
C ASP A 31 -2.14 11.72 -1.45
N PRO A 32 -2.99 12.67 -1.91
CA PRO A 32 -2.80 13.32 -3.21
C PRO A 32 -1.49 14.08 -3.35
N LYS A 33 -0.86 14.48 -2.23
CA LYS A 33 0.46 15.13 -2.24
C LYS A 33 1.58 14.17 -2.66
N LEU A 34 1.39 12.87 -2.43
CA LEU A 34 2.36 11.82 -2.76
C LEU A 34 2.01 11.12 -4.07
N TRP A 35 0.71 10.93 -4.33
CA TRP A 35 0.21 10.11 -5.44
C TRP A 35 -0.43 10.91 -6.58
N GLY A 36 -0.60 12.23 -6.42
CA GLY A 36 -1.27 13.10 -7.40
C GLY A 36 -2.79 13.15 -7.23
N GLU A 37 -3.47 13.88 -8.12
CA GLU A 37 -4.94 14.03 -8.08
C GLU A 37 -5.68 12.69 -8.28
N ASP A 38 -5.03 11.70 -8.88
CA ASP A 38 -5.57 10.35 -9.12
C ASP A 38 -5.26 9.35 -7.98
N ALA A 39 -4.94 9.82 -6.77
CA ALA A 39 -4.56 8.97 -5.64
C ALA A 39 -5.62 7.94 -5.24
N GLU A 40 -6.91 8.27 -5.37
CA GLU A 40 -8.04 7.38 -5.09
C GLU A 40 -8.42 6.47 -6.28
N GLU A 41 -7.77 6.64 -7.44
CA GLU A 41 -8.08 5.85 -8.63
C GLU A 41 -7.27 4.54 -8.68
N PHE A 42 -7.93 3.46 -9.09
CA PHE A 42 -7.26 2.21 -9.41
C PHE A 42 -6.54 2.33 -10.77
N LYS A 43 -5.25 2.71 -10.74
CA LYS A 43 -4.42 2.94 -11.93
C LYS A 43 -3.16 2.08 -11.94
N PRO A 44 -3.23 0.79 -12.34
CA PRO A 44 -2.08 -0.13 -12.36
C PRO A 44 -0.91 0.37 -13.22
N GLU A 45 -1.17 1.19 -14.24
CA GLU A 45 -0.18 1.72 -15.17
C GLU A 45 0.87 2.60 -14.47
N ARG A 46 0.57 3.15 -13.29
CA ARG A 46 1.52 3.95 -12.49
C ARG A 46 2.79 3.19 -12.12
N TRP A 47 2.74 1.86 -12.15
CA TRP A 47 3.85 0.99 -11.79
C TRP A 47 4.77 0.63 -12.97
N LEU A 48 4.38 0.94 -14.22
CA LEU A 48 5.12 0.52 -15.42
C LEU A 48 6.50 1.18 -15.55
N ASN A 49 6.66 2.40 -15.05
CA ASN A 49 7.90 3.18 -15.14
C ASN A 49 8.72 3.15 -13.84
N GLY A 50 8.55 2.12 -13.01
CA GLY A 50 9.25 2.00 -11.73
C GLY A 50 8.78 3.01 -10.70
N GLY A 51 7.45 3.11 -10.53
CA GLY A 51 6.75 4.09 -9.68
C GLY A 51 7.36 4.29 -8.29
N GLU A 52 6.99 5.39 -7.63
CA GLU A 52 7.62 5.84 -6.38
C GLU A 52 7.46 4.84 -5.23
N LEU A 53 8.42 3.93 -5.11
CA LEU A 53 8.50 2.93 -4.04
C LEU A 53 8.68 3.56 -2.65
N ALA A 54 9.07 4.84 -2.59
CA ALA A 54 9.41 5.54 -1.36
C ALA A 54 8.21 5.70 -0.40
N PHE A 55 6.98 5.69 -0.92
CA PHE A 55 5.75 5.88 -0.12
C PHE A 55 4.81 4.66 -0.16
N TYR A 56 5.23 3.57 -0.80
CA TYR A 56 4.43 2.36 -0.94
C TYR A 56 4.88 1.26 0.03
N TYR A 57 4.12 1.10 1.12
CA TYR A 57 4.40 0.15 2.20
C TYR A 57 3.24 -0.82 2.52
N PRO A 58 2.70 -1.56 1.53
CA PRO A 58 1.58 -2.49 1.77
C PRO A 58 1.94 -3.65 2.73
N PHE A 59 3.23 -3.90 2.93
CA PHE A 59 3.77 -4.95 3.80
C PHE A 59 4.71 -4.39 4.88
N GLY A 60 4.69 -3.07 5.09
CA GLY A 60 5.64 -2.37 5.95
C GLY A 60 7.02 -2.18 5.30
N GLY A 61 8.01 -1.75 6.11
CA GLY A 61 9.37 -1.48 5.66
C GLY A 61 10.43 -1.73 6.75
N GLY A 62 11.70 -1.64 6.36
CA GLY A 62 12.83 -1.80 7.29
C GLY A 62 13.03 -3.23 7.84
N PRO A 63 13.75 -3.40 8.96
CA PRO A 63 14.16 -4.72 9.47
C PRO A 63 13.00 -5.57 10.03
N ARG A 64 11.81 -4.99 10.16
CA ARG A 64 10.58 -5.65 10.63
C ARG A 64 9.50 -5.73 9.55
N ILE A 65 9.90 -5.62 8.27
CA ILE A 65 9.02 -5.81 7.13
C ILE A 65 8.34 -7.20 7.20
N CYS A 66 7.12 -7.30 6.67
CA CYS A 66 6.38 -8.57 6.63
C CYS A 66 7.24 -9.67 6.00
N ILE A 67 7.44 -10.75 6.75
CA ILE A 67 8.19 -11.93 6.29
C ILE A 67 7.53 -12.60 5.08
N GLY A 68 6.20 -12.44 4.94
CA GLY A 68 5.40 -13.00 3.86
C GLY A 68 5.41 -12.20 2.56
N LEU A 69 6.06 -11.03 2.49
CA LEU A 69 6.03 -10.14 1.32
C LEU A 69 6.28 -10.89 0.00
N ARG A 70 7.39 -11.65 -0.06
CA ARG A 70 7.78 -12.34 -1.30
C ARG A 70 6.80 -13.46 -1.66
N PHE A 71 6.29 -14.14 -0.65
CA PHE A 71 5.34 -15.23 -0.81
C PHE A 71 3.99 -14.71 -1.32
N ALA A 72 3.44 -13.69 -0.66
CA ALA A 72 2.17 -13.06 -1.06
C ALA A 72 2.22 -12.54 -2.50
N ILE A 73 3.27 -11.80 -2.89
CA ILE A 73 3.42 -11.29 -4.26
C ILE A 73 3.49 -12.42 -5.30
N MET A 74 4.19 -13.52 -4.98
CA MET A 74 4.26 -14.69 -5.85
C MET A 74 2.89 -15.35 -6.00
N GLU A 75 2.20 -15.64 -4.89
CA GLU A 75 0.88 -16.27 -4.90
C GLU A 75 -0.16 -15.42 -5.63
N THR A 76 -0.21 -14.11 -5.38
CA THR A 76 -1.12 -13.20 -6.08
C THR A 76 -0.92 -13.26 -7.59
N LYS A 77 0.33 -13.27 -8.07
CA LYS A 77 0.62 -13.40 -9.51
C LYS A 77 0.18 -14.76 -10.05
N MET A 78 0.45 -15.84 -9.34
CA MET A 78 0.05 -17.20 -9.75
C MET A 78 -1.47 -17.33 -9.84
N ILE A 79 -2.19 -16.85 -8.82
CA ILE A 79 -3.65 -16.87 -8.77
C ILE A 79 -4.23 -16.02 -9.91
N LEU A 80 -3.73 -14.80 -10.11
CA LEU A 80 -4.22 -13.90 -11.16
C LEU A 80 -4.04 -14.53 -12.55
N VAL A 81 -2.86 -15.08 -12.86
CA VAL A 81 -2.61 -15.76 -14.13
C VAL A 81 -3.52 -16.98 -14.30
N ARG A 82 -3.71 -17.76 -13.23
CA ARG A 82 -4.58 -18.95 -13.27
C ARG A 82 -6.03 -18.56 -13.51
N LEU A 83 -6.53 -17.54 -12.83
CA LEU A 83 -7.89 -17.03 -12.98
C LEU A 83 -8.13 -16.58 -14.42
N LEU A 84 -7.29 -15.67 -14.93
CA LEU A 84 -7.44 -15.09 -16.28
C LEU A 84 -7.30 -16.10 -17.42
N LYS A 85 -6.50 -17.17 -17.23
CA LYS A 85 -6.33 -18.22 -18.25
C LYS A 85 -7.41 -19.28 -18.26
N THR A 86 -8.07 -19.51 -17.13
CA THR A 86 -8.93 -20.69 -16.93
C THR A 86 -10.41 -20.33 -16.91
N PHE A 87 -10.75 -19.11 -16.51
CA PHE A 87 -12.12 -18.68 -16.30
C PHE A 87 -12.45 -17.43 -17.10
N GLU A 88 -13.69 -17.36 -17.57
CA GLU A 88 -14.30 -16.13 -18.06
C GLU A 88 -15.01 -15.45 -16.88
N LEU A 89 -14.51 -14.29 -16.45
CA LEU A 89 -15.09 -13.54 -15.33
C LEU A 89 -16.26 -12.71 -15.84
N LYS A 90 -17.45 -12.91 -15.25
CA LYS A 90 -18.67 -12.13 -15.54
C LYS A 90 -19.16 -11.50 -14.25
N ARG A 91 -19.53 -10.22 -14.31
CA ARG A 91 -20.20 -9.52 -13.21
C ARG A 91 -21.61 -10.09 -13.00
N CYS A 92 -22.04 -10.16 -11.75
CA CYS A 92 -23.43 -10.41 -11.38
C CYS A 92 -24.12 -9.09 -10.98
N LEU A 93 -25.43 -9.12 -10.72
CA LEU A 93 -26.21 -7.92 -10.40
C LEU A 93 -25.76 -7.26 -9.08
N GLU A 94 -25.15 -8.05 -8.20
CA GLU A 94 -24.60 -7.63 -6.92
C GLU A 94 -23.16 -7.10 -7.04
N THR A 95 -22.53 -7.18 -8.21
CA THR A 95 -21.19 -6.64 -8.42
C THR A 95 -21.29 -5.13 -8.57
N GLU A 96 -20.66 -4.38 -7.66
CA GLU A 96 -20.59 -2.93 -7.75
C GLU A 96 -19.81 -2.51 -9.01
N ASP A 97 -20.33 -1.51 -9.73
CA ASP A 97 -19.77 -1.04 -11.01
C ASP A 97 -18.45 -0.27 -10.85
N PHE A 98 -18.15 0.17 -9.63
CA PHE A 98 -16.90 0.80 -9.27
C PHE A 98 -16.29 0.07 -8.08
N LEU A 99 -14.96 -0.06 -8.07
CA LEU A 99 -14.22 -0.27 -6.83
C LEU A 99 -14.49 0.95 -5.97
N THR A 100 -15.53 0.92 -5.13
CA THR A 100 -15.85 2.04 -4.25
C THR A 100 -14.59 2.42 -3.49
N PRO A 101 -14.15 3.68 -3.55
CA PRO A 101 -13.14 4.17 -2.62
C PRO A 101 -13.66 3.84 -1.22
N ILE A 102 -12.92 3.02 -0.47
CA ILE A 102 -13.26 2.72 0.93
C ILE A 102 -13.06 4.04 1.69
N LEU A 103 -14.14 4.82 1.82
CA LEU A 103 -14.35 5.95 2.71
C LEU A 103 -15.77 5.85 3.27
#